data_AF-A0A9N9CW49-F1
#
_entry.id   AF-A0A9N9CW49-F1
#
_cell.length_a   1.000
_cell.length_b   1.000
_cell.length_c   1.000
_cell.angle_alpha   90.00
_cell.angle_beta   90.00
_cell.angle_gamma   90.00
#
_symmetry.space_group_name_H-M   'P 1'
#
loop_
_entity.id
_entity.type
_entity.pdbx_description
1 polymer ?
#
loop_
_entity_poly.entity_id
_entity_poly.type
_entity_poly.pdbx_seq_one_letter_code
_entity_poly.pdbx_strand_id
1 'polypeptide(L)'
;MSEKLSSDILREIFSQFDKDPGKSRKHVVRERRDLLSCALVNRQWCEVAIPLLWRRTFFQLRESYSPIPPNPKLIDAYFYHLNDTERMNLLSHDFILPNYNNEDSDKDNYSNDDDNKLHSHFNYPSYLRHLDFSLMLHSVEEWCLRRVQRRPRYEYLNSEDSSDDSLFDYDDDNSRFYNNKLVHVHSEQQFARLSLKKRVKLLTPAVTRILLRIFKRNSAVINTLQCCGERVDHDEDYLIIAEPEFAEFFSSVRKVILDSPFYLDRVLLCLSIACKDLEDIDVSFFHRRGRNKPIAPTSWYLSSYEVKNVTTLIESQKNLKTLIIRYCEITDLVNHVMPSFKSQASTLRRLILHNVLERLHKNNALFRCCAVVGSVVS
;
A
#
# COMPACT_ATOMS: atom_id res chain seq x y z
N MET A 1 -33.65 -34.93 -0.11
CA MET A 1 -32.20 -34.65 -0.22
C MET A 1 -32.07 -33.36 -1.02
N SER A 2 -31.71 -32.23 -0.41
CA SER A 2 -31.47 -31.01 -1.21
C SER A 2 -30.12 -31.16 -1.92
N GLU A 3 -30.11 -31.12 -3.25
CA GLU A 3 -28.88 -31.04 -4.02
C GLU A 3 -28.09 -29.81 -3.57
N LYS A 4 -26.99 -30.04 -2.85
CA LYS A 4 -26.05 -28.97 -2.51
C LYS A 4 -25.22 -28.67 -3.75
N LEU A 5 -25.18 -27.41 -4.16
CA LEU A 5 -24.25 -26.93 -5.19
C LEU A 5 -22.82 -27.36 -4.82
N SER A 6 -22.08 -27.93 -5.77
CA SER A 6 -20.68 -28.30 -5.54
C SER A 6 -19.80 -27.06 -5.38
N SER A 7 -18.68 -27.21 -4.68
CA SER A 7 -17.74 -26.10 -4.46
C SER A 7 -17.14 -25.57 -5.76
N ASP A 8 -17.03 -26.39 -6.80
CA ASP A 8 -16.52 -25.96 -8.11
C ASP A 8 -17.51 -25.07 -8.86
N ILE A 9 -18.81 -25.37 -8.77
CA ILE A 9 -19.84 -24.49 -9.33
C ILE A 9 -19.87 -23.17 -8.56
N LEU A 10 -19.79 -23.20 -7.22
CA LEU A 10 -19.69 -21.98 -6.41
C LEU A 10 -18.46 -21.15 -6.77
N ARG A 11 -17.30 -21.80 -7.00
CA ARG A 11 -16.07 -21.12 -7.44
C ARG A 11 -16.27 -20.41 -8.78
N GLU A 12 -16.88 -21.09 -9.75
CA GLU A 12 -17.11 -20.49 -11.06
C GLU A 12 -18.09 -19.31 -10.96
N ILE A 13 -19.20 -19.45 -10.22
CA ILE A 13 -20.16 -18.37 -9.99
C ILE A 13 -19.45 -17.18 -9.30
N PHE A 14 -18.73 -17.44 -8.21
CA PHE A 14 -18.10 -16.37 -7.44
C PHE A 14 -16.91 -15.74 -8.18
N SER A 15 -16.25 -16.47 -9.08
CA SER A 15 -15.18 -15.93 -9.91
C SER A 15 -15.65 -14.77 -10.78
N GLN A 16 -16.93 -14.71 -11.13
CA GLN A 16 -17.51 -13.62 -11.93
C GLN A 16 -17.41 -12.27 -11.22
N PHE A 17 -17.34 -12.26 -9.89
CA PHE A 17 -17.14 -11.07 -9.06
C PHE A 17 -15.69 -10.52 -9.12
N ASP A 18 -14.72 -11.26 -9.67
CA ASP A 18 -13.29 -10.88 -9.69
C ASP A 18 -12.74 -10.64 -11.12
N LYS A 19 -13.56 -10.86 -12.16
CA LYS A 19 -13.11 -10.95 -13.57
C LYS A 19 -12.76 -9.63 -14.28
N ASP A 20 -12.94 -8.44 -13.69
CA ASP A 20 -12.75 -7.19 -14.45
C ASP A 20 -12.02 -6.08 -13.68
N PRO A 21 -10.77 -5.73 -14.06
CA PRO A 21 -10.05 -4.60 -13.52
C PRO A 21 -10.50 -3.23 -14.08
N GLY A 22 -11.39 -3.20 -15.09
CA GLY A 22 -11.94 -1.98 -15.69
C GLY A 22 -13.32 -1.57 -15.16
N LYS A 23 -13.91 -2.35 -14.25
CA LYS A 23 -15.24 -2.05 -13.69
C LYS A 23 -15.25 -0.74 -12.92
N SER A 24 -16.32 0.03 -13.13
CA SER A 24 -16.60 1.21 -12.31
C SER A 24 -16.65 0.83 -10.84
N ARG A 25 -16.11 1.70 -9.99
CA ARG A 25 -15.95 1.50 -8.55
C ARG A 25 -17.20 1.00 -7.82
N LYS A 26 -18.39 1.49 -8.20
CA LYS A 26 -19.67 1.05 -7.62
C LYS A 26 -19.89 -0.45 -7.79
N HIS A 27 -19.41 -1.03 -8.89
CA HIS A 27 -19.47 -2.47 -9.12
C HIS A 27 -18.54 -3.21 -8.16
N VAL A 28 -17.28 -2.79 -8.02
CA VAL A 28 -16.31 -3.48 -7.13
C VAL A 28 -16.76 -3.47 -5.66
N VAL A 29 -17.34 -2.37 -5.16
CA VAL A 29 -17.91 -2.31 -3.79
C VAL A 29 -19.02 -3.35 -3.63
N ARG A 30 -19.94 -3.37 -4.60
CA ARG A 30 -21.10 -4.26 -4.58
C ARG A 30 -20.66 -5.71 -4.64
N GLU A 31 -19.74 -6.05 -5.54
CA GLU A 31 -19.19 -7.40 -5.68
C GLU A 31 -18.54 -7.90 -4.39
N ARG A 32 -17.76 -7.05 -3.70
CA ARG A 32 -17.20 -7.42 -2.38
C ARG A 32 -18.28 -7.61 -1.31
N ARG A 33 -19.32 -6.77 -1.31
CA ARG A 33 -20.44 -6.90 -0.36
C ARG A 33 -21.26 -8.18 -0.62
N ASP A 34 -21.46 -8.50 -1.89
CA ASP A 34 -22.16 -9.70 -2.32
C ASP A 34 -21.34 -10.95 -1.97
N LEU A 35 -20.03 -10.95 -2.21
CA LEU A 35 -19.09 -11.99 -1.75
C LEU A 35 -19.06 -12.15 -0.23
N LEU A 36 -19.07 -11.03 0.52
CA LEU A 36 -19.14 -11.08 1.98
C LEU A 36 -20.46 -11.71 2.44
N SER A 37 -21.57 -11.34 1.81
CA SER A 37 -22.88 -11.94 2.09
C SER A 37 -22.86 -13.45 1.79
N CYS A 38 -22.22 -13.86 0.69
CA CYS A 38 -22.03 -15.27 0.37
C CYS A 38 -21.21 -16.01 1.44
N ALA A 39 -20.15 -15.39 1.97
CA ALA A 39 -19.31 -15.99 3.01
C ALA A 39 -20.09 -16.29 4.31
N LEU A 40 -21.19 -15.58 4.56
CA LEU A 40 -22.02 -15.74 5.76
C LEU A 40 -23.12 -16.81 5.62
N VAL A 41 -23.32 -17.39 4.43
CA VAL A 41 -24.43 -18.33 4.19
C VAL A 41 -24.22 -19.67 4.89
N ASN A 42 -23.08 -20.32 4.64
CA ASN A 42 -22.68 -21.58 5.28
C ASN A 42 -21.17 -21.82 5.10
N ARG A 43 -20.64 -22.85 5.76
CA ARG A 43 -19.22 -23.21 5.71
C ARG A 43 -18.69 -23.40 4.28
N GLN A 44 -19.42 -24.09 3.42
CA GLN A 44 -18.98 -24.37 2.05
C GLN A 44 -18.88 -23.08 1.21
N TRP A 45 -19.84 -22.17 1.35
CA TRP A 45 -19.81 -20.88 0.67
C TRP A 45 -18.69 -19.99 1.23
N CYS A 46 -18.46 -20.02 2.54
CA CYS A 46 -17.35 -19.35 3.20
C CYS A 46 -15.99 -19.81 2.66
N GLU A 47 -15.78 -21.12 2.54
CA GLU A 47 -14.53 -21.71 2.03
C GLU A 47 -14.20 -21.28 0.58
N VAL A 48 -15.22 -20.93 -0.22
CA VAL A 48 -15.03 -20.43 -1.58
C VAL A 48 -14.93 -18.90 -1.64
N ALA A 49 -15.74 -18.19 -0.86
CA ALA A 49 -15.82 -16.72 -0.90
C ALA A 49 -14.61 -16.04 -0.23
N ILE A 50 -14.10 -16.59 0.88
CA ILE A 50 -12.99 -16.00 1.63
C ILE A 50 -11.72 -15.87 0.77
N PRO A 51 -11.24 -16.90 0.06
CA PRO A 51 -10.09 -16.76 -0.83
C PRO A 51 -10.26 -15.61 -1.83
N LEU A 52 -11.45 -15.44 -2.41
CA LEU A 52 -11.74 -14.37 -3.37
C LEU A 52 -11.73 -12.98 -2.72
N LEU A 53 -12.33 -12.83 -1.53
CA LEU A 53 -12.31 -11.59 -0.76
C LEU A 53 -10.88 -11.15 -0.40
N TRP A 54 -10.01 -12.11 -0.13
CA TRP A 54 -8.62 -11.87 0.29
C TRP A 54 -7.62 -11.77 -0.89
N ARG A 55 -8.06 -11.94 -2.14
CA ARG A 55 -7.19 -11.69 -3.31
C ARG A 55 -6.70 -10.26 -3.43
N ARG A 56 -7.51 -9.29 -3.00
CA ARG A 56 -7.26 -7.85 -3.12
C ARG A 56 -7.48 -7.15 -1.78
N THR A 57 -6.82 -7.60 -0.71
CA THR A 57 -7.09 -7.08 0.65
C THR A 57 -6.81 -5.60 0.82
N PHE A 58 -5.72 -5.11 0.22
CA PHE A 58 -5.31 -3.71 0.28
C PHE A 58 -5.96 -2.84 -0.79
N PHE A 59 -7.09 -3.26 -1.39
CA PHE A 59 -7.67 -2.55 -2.54
C PHE A 59 -8.34 -1.22 -2.18
N GLN A 60 -8.02 -0.17 -2.93
CA GLN A 60 -8.60 1.16 -2.78
C GLN A 60 -10.00 1.26 -3.43
N LEU A 61 -11.02 1.52 -2.63
CA LEU A 61 -12.29 2.07 -3.13
C LEU A 61 -12.23 3.61 -3.10
N ARG A 62 -11.51 4.28 -4.01
CA ARG A 62 -11.43 5.76 -4.04
C ARG A 62 -12.81 6.43 -4.23
N GLU A 63 -13.48 6.67 -3.10
CA GLU A 63 -14.27 7.86 -2.77
C GLU A 63 -13.82 9.08 -3.53
N SER A 64 -14.65 9.75 -4.29
CA SER A 64 -14.40 11.13 -4.67
C SER A 64 -13.75 11.93 -3.50
N TYR A 65 -12.55 12.50 -3.75
CA TYR A 65 -11.81 13.46 -2.92
C TYR A 65 -11.49 13.17 -1.44
N SER A 66 -11.83 12.01 -0.88
CA SER A 66 -11.51 11.68 0.51
C SER A 66 -10.48 10.54 0.61
N PRO A 67 -9.38 10.69 1.38
CA PRO A 67 -8.47 9.58 1.65
C PRO A 67 -9.24 8.49 2.41
N ILE A 68 -9.29 7.28 1.84
CA ILE A 68 -9.86 6.12 2.54
C ILE A 68 -9.00 5.89 3.79
N PRO A 69 -9.61 5.68 4.96
CA PRO A 69 -8.84 5.42 6.15
C PRO A 69 -8.06 4.10 6.01
N PRO A 70 -6.79 4.07 6.40
CA PRO A 70 -6.01 2.85 6.50
C PRO A 70 -6.74 1.83 7.37
N ASN A 71 -6.55 0.53 7.09
CA ASN A 71 -7.19 -0.53 7.88
C ASN A 71 -6.14 -1.28 8.71
N PRO A 72 -5.76 -0.74 9.89
CA PRO A 72 -4.74 -1.39 10.73
C PRO A 72 -5.19 -2.75 11.27
N LYS A 73 -6.50 -3.04 11.34
CA LYS A 73 -7.01 -4.38 11.73
C LYS A 73 -6.63 -5.46 10.73
N LEU A 74 -6.39 -5.09 9.47
CA LEU A 74 -5.88 -6.02 8.45
C LEU A 74 -4.45 -6.48 8.79
N ILE A 75 -3.63 -5.57 9.34
CA ILE A 75 -2.26 -5.91 9.77
C ILE A 75 -2.33 -6.90 10.93
N ASP A 76 -3.22 -6.67 11.91
CA ASP A 76 -3.45 -7.61 13.01
C ASP A 76 -3.82 -9.01 12.47
N ALA A 77 -4.68 -9.09 11.45
CA ALA A 77 -5.07 -10.36 10.83
C ALA A 77 -3.89 -11.13 10.21
N TYR A 78 -2.95 -10.44 9.55
CA TYR A 78 -1.74 -11.07 9.04
C TYR A 78 -0.76 -11.45 10.15
N PHE A 79 -0.73 -10.69 11.24
CA PHE A 79 0.19 -10.91 12.35
C PHE A 79 -0.13 -12.16 13.19
N TYR A 80 -1.35 -12.71 13.08
CA TYR A 80 -1.62 -14.05 13.59
C TYR A 80 -0.72 -15.12 12.96
N HIS A 81 -0.16 -14.88 11.78
CA HIS A 81 0.74 -15.78 11.08
C HIS A 81 2.23 -15.56 11.39
N LEU A 82 2.61 -14.72 12.36
CA LEU A 82 4.02 -14.51 12.76
C LEU A 82 4.61 -15.79 13.39
N ASN A 83 5.88 -16.09 13.06
CA ASN A 83 6.65 -17.10 13.78
C ASN A 83 7.27 -16.53 15.06
N ASP A 84 7.84 -17.38 15.92
CA ASP A 84 8.33 -16.95 17.23
C ASP A 84 9.52 -15.99 17.11
N THR A 85 10.40 -16.15 16.11
CA THR A 85 11.51 -15.22 15.85
C THR A 85 11.03 -13.83 15.45
N GLU A 86 10.05 -13.72 14.56
CA GLU A 86 9.46 -12.45 14.10
C GLU A 86 8.69 -11.78 15.25
N ARG A 87 8.01 -12.57 16.07
CA ARG A 87 7.36 -12.08 17.29
C ARG A 87 8.38 -11.49 18.25
N MET A 88 9.46 -12.22 18.55
CA MET A 88 10.54 -11.73 19.43
C MET A 88 11.20 -10.48 18.87
N ASN A 89 11.38 -10.39 17.55
CA ASN A 89 11.91 -9.19 16.90
C ASN A 89 10.94 -8.00 17.06
N LEU A 90 9.63 -8.19 16.91
CA LEU A 90 8.66 -7.12 17.17
C LEU A 90 8.63 -6.72 18.65
N LEU A 91 8.69 -7.69 19.56
CA LEU A 91 8.73 -7.43 21.01
C LEU A 91 10.01 -6.68 21.41
N SER A 92 11.17 -6.99 20.80
CA SER A 92 12.43 -6.28 21.07
C SER A 92 12.44 -4.82 20.59
N HIS A 93 11.49 -4.44 19.72
CA HIS A 93 11.24 -3.07 19.32
C HIS A 93 10.08 -2.43 20.12
N ASP A 94 9.72 -3.02 21.26
CA ASP A 94 8.65 -2.61 22.18
C ASP A 94 7.25 -2.54 21.53
N PHE A 95 6.93 -3.42 20.57
CA PHE A 95 5.57 -3.50 20.03
C PHE A 95 4.66 -4.33 20.93
N ILE A 96 3.48 -3.80 21.27
CA ILE A 96 2.40 -4.61 21.86
C ILE A 96 1.72 -5.37 20.71
N LEU A 97 1.88 -6.69 20.64
CA LEU A 97 1.19 -7.53 19.67
C LEU A 97 -0.28 -7.80 20.09
N PRO A 98 -1.22 -8.02 19.14
CA PRO A 98 -2.58 -8.41 19.49
C PRO A 98 -2.58 -9.77 20.21
N ASN A 99 -3.26 -9.84 21.35
CA ASN A 99 -3.63 -11.09 22.01
C ASN A 99 -2.46 -12.01 22.42
N TYR A 100 -1.36 -11.44 22.91
CA TYR A 100 -0.31 -12.22 23.58
C TYR A 100 -0.25 -11.99 25.10
N ASN A 101 -1.00 -11.01 25.62
CA ASN A 101 -1.19 -10.85 27.06
C ASN A 101 -2.29 -11.81 27.53
N ASN A 102 -1.96 -13.09 27.66
CA ASN A 102 -2.49 -13.82 28.81
C ASN A 102 -1.60 -13.40 29.99
N GLU A 103 -1.94 -12.27 30.60
CA GLU A 103 -1.37 -11.79 31.87
C GLU A 103 -1.84 -12.63 33.07
N ASP A 104 -2.42 -13.82 32.85
CA ASP A 104 -2.81 -14.78 33.90
C ASP A 104 -2.17 -16.16 33.67
N SER A 105 -0.83 -16.22 33.64
CA SER A 105 -0.11 -17.49 33.78
C SER A 105 0.31 -17.73 35.23
N ASP A 106 -0.65 -17.70 36.14
CA ASP A 106 -0.72 -18.65 37.25
C ASP A 106 -1.41 -19.91 36.73
N LYS A 107 -0.71 -20.72 35.94
CA LYS A 107 -1.12 -22.08 35.59
C LYS A 107 0.08 -23.00 35.50
N ASP A 108 0.59 -23.33 36.67
CA ASP A 108 1.08 -24.69 36.88
C ASP A 108 -0.07 -25.67 36.60
N ASN A 109 0.26 -26.75 35.90
CA ASN A 109 -0.57 -27.94 35.65
C ASN A 109 -1.78 -27.77 34.72
N TYR A 110 -1.60 -28.09 33.43
CA TYR A 110 -2.06 -29.36 32.83
C TYR A 110 -1.97 -29.28 31.29
N SER A 111 -1.34 -30.32 30.72
CA SER A 111 -1.51 -30.82 29.35
C SER A 111 -0.79 -30.10 28.21
N ASN A 112 0.23 -30.80 27.70
CA ASN A 112 0.80 -30.67 26.36
C ASN A 112 -0.27 -30.94 25.28
N ASP A 113 -1.07 -29.93 24.94
CA ASP A 113 -1.80 -29.91 23.67
C ASP A 113 -1.50 -28.61 22.92
N ASP A 114 -0.91 -28.78 21.74
CA ASP A 114 -0.53 -27.77 20.73
C ASP A 114 -1.74 -26.97 20.16
N ASP A 115 -2.95 -27.14 20.72
CA ASP A 115 -4.22 -26.81 20.06
C ASP A 115 -4.86 -25.47 20.45
N ASN A 116 -4.27 -24.69 21.37
CA ASN A 116 -4.83 -23.39 21.78
C ASN A 116 -4.21 -22.16 21.08
N LYS A 117 -3.37 -22.36 20.06
CA LYS A 117 -3.07 -21.27 19.12
C LYS A 117 -4.33 -21.10 18.29
N LEU A 118 -5.05 -19.98 18.42
CA LEU A 118 -6.16 -19.59 17.53
C LEU A 118 -5.66 -19.58 16.08
N HIS A 119 -5.60 -20.76 15.46
CA HIS A 119 -5.22 -20.92 14.07
C HIS A 119 -6.45 -20.54 13.27
N SER A 120 -6.36 -19.40 12.59
CA SER A 120 -7.30 -19.09 11.53
C SER A 120 -7.42 -20.31 10.62
N HIS A 121 -8.64 -20.82 10.43
CA HIS A 121 -8.94 -21.89 9.48
C HIS A 121 -8.51 -21.54 8.03
N PHE A 122 -8.25 -20.26 7.79
CA PHE A 122 -7.86 -19.72 6.50
C PHE A 122 -6.40 -19.24 6.54
N ASN A 123 -5.61 -19.68 5.55
CA ASN A 123 -4.30 -19.12 5.27
C ASN A 123 -4.46 -17.82 4.45
N TYR A 124 -4.89 -16.76 5.13
CA TYR A 124 -5.16 -15.46 4.52
C TYR A 124 -3.99 -14.89 3.68
N PRO A 125 -2.72 -14.95 4.14
CA PRO A 125 -1.57 -14.55 3.32
C PRO A 125 -1.54 -15.21 1.95
N SER A 126 -1.78 -16.53 1.89
CA SER A 126 -1.68 -17.33 0.65
C SER A 126 -2.66 -16.91 -0.44
N TYR A 127 -3.76 -16.24 -0.08
CA TYR A 127 -4.81 -15.83 -1.02
C TYR A 127 -4.52 -14.52 -1.73
N LEU A 128 -3.56 -13.73 -1.25
CA LEU A 128 -3.22 -12.43 -1.84
C LEU A 128 -2.74 -12.60 -3.29
N ARG A 129 -3.34 -11.84 -4.21
CA ARG A 129 -3.00 -11.85 -5.65
C ARG A 129 -2.75 -10.45 -6.21
N HIS A 130 -3.36 -9.43 -5.61
CA HIS A 130 -3.16 -8.03 -5.93
C HIS A 130 -2.69 -7.29 -4.68
N LEU A 131 -1.49 -6.73 -4.77
CA LEU A 131 -0.88 -5.95 -3.71
C LEU A 131 -0.87 -4.47 -4.12
N ASP A 132 -1.73 -3.68 -3.50
CA ASP A 132 -1.57 -2.23 -3.45
C ASP A 132 -0.56 -1.92 -2.35
N PHE A 133 0.68 -1.70 -2.76
CA PHE A 133 1.81 -1.51 -1.86
C PHE A 133 1.65 -0.21 -1.06
N SER A 134 1.10 0.83 -1.67
CA SER A 134 0.85 2.13 -1.03
C SER A 134 -0.15 2.03 0.10
N LEU A 135 -1.26 1.33 -0.12
CA LEU A 135 -2.26 1.13 0.91
C LEU A 135 -1.81 0.17 2.00
N MET A 136 -0.96 -0.79 1.66
CA MET A 136 -0.29 -1.60 2.67
C MET A 136 0.61 -0.74 3.55
N LEU A 137 1.50 0.09 2.97
CA LEU A 137 2.36 1.02 3.71
C LEU A 137 1.53 1.95 4.60
N HIS A 138 0.45 2.52 4.07
CA HIS A 138 -0.42 3.40 4.84
C HIS A 138 -1.12 2.67 6.00
N SER A 139 -1.53 1.41 5.78
CA SER A 139 -2.13 0.56 6.81
C SER A 139 -1.12 0.19 7.91
N VAL A 140 0.14 -0.04 7.51
CA VAL A 140 1.26 -0.27 8.44
C VAL A 140 1.57 0.97 9.26
N GLU A 141 1.66 2.14 8.63
CA GLU A 141 1.89 3.41 9.34
C GLU A 141 0.83 3.68 10.40
N GLU A 142 -0.45 3.53 10.04
CA GLU A 142 -1.55 3.71 10.98
C GLU A 142 -1.51 2.68 12.09
N TRP A 143 -1.15 1.44 11.78
CA TRP A 143 -0.98 0.39 12.77
C TRP A 143 0.14 0.73 13.76
N CYS A 144 1.30 1.14 13.26
CA CYS A 144 2.42 1.63 14.08
C CYS A 144 2.00 2.83 14.93
N LEU A 145 1.29 3.80 14.33
CA LEU A 145 0.84 5.02 15.00
C LEU A 145 -0.04 4.69 16.22
N ARG A 146 -1.01 3.78 16.07
CA ARG A 146 -1.91 3.37 17.16
C ARG A 146 -1.18 2.64 18.28
N ARG A 147 -0.11 1.90 17.96
CA ARG A 147 0.67 1.15 18.95
C ARG A 147 1.67 2.03 19.69
N VAL A 148 2.28 3.01 19.02
CA VAL A 148 3.17 4.00 19.66
C VAL A 148 2.38 4.95 20.57
N GLN A 149 1.15 5.34 20.20
CA GLN A 149 0.30 6.22 21.01
C GLN A 149 -0.25 5.56 22.29
N ARG A 150 -0.37 4.23 22.32
CA ARG A 150 -0.93 3.49 23.47
C ARG A 150 0.04 3.29 24.64
N ARG A 151 1.27 3.82 24.57
CA ARG A 151 2.15 3.80 25.74
C ARG A 151 1.53 4.65 26.86
N PRO A 152 1.30 4.08 28.06
CA PRO A 152 0.87 4.87 29.19
C PRO A 152 1.91 5.95 29.50
N ARG A 153 1.44 7.17 29.70
CA ARG A 153 2.25 8.32 30.12
C ARG A 153 2.53 8.22 31.62
N TYR A 154 3.14 7.14 32.09
CA TYR A 154 3.55 6.98 33.49
C TYR A 154 5.04 7.25 33.61
N GLU A 155 5.44 8.52 33.65
CA GLU A 155 6.81 8.88 34.09
C GLU A 155 6.99 10.35 34.52
N TYR A 156 5.92 11.11 34.84
CA TYR A 156 6.06 12.50 35.30
C TYR A 156 5.11 12.89 36.44
N LEU A 157 4.82 11.95 37.34
CA LEU A 157 4.24 12.25 38.65
C LEU A 157 4.91 11.34 39.66
N ASN A 158 6.15 11.66 40.04
CA ASN A 158 6.81 11.23 41.29
C ASN A 158 8.13 12.01 41.42
N SER A 159 8.02 13.32 41.60
CA SER A 159 9.10 14.15 42.13
C SER A 159 8.50 15.42 42.75
N GLU A 160 7.67 15.28 43.77
CA GLU A 160 7.47 16.33 44.78
C GLU A 160 7.47 15.67 46.16
N ASP A 161 8.68 15.31 46.59
CA ASP A 161 9.06 15.49 47.99
C ASP A 161 9.18 17.01 48.20
N SER A 162 8.19 17.60 48.85
CA SER A 162 8.41 18.62 49.89
C SER A 162 7.06 19.08 50.42
N SER A 163 6.75 18.60 51.62
CA SER A 163 6.02 19.32 52.64
C SER A 163 6.43 20.79 52.70
N ASP A 164 5.49 21.71 52.49
CA ASP A 164 5.36 22.85 53.39
C ASP A 164 3.96 23.47 53.34
N ASP A 165 3.51 23.85 54.53
CA ASP A 165 2.19 24.29 54.90
C ASP A 165 2.24 25.82 55.05
N SER A 166 1.61 26.60 54.16
CA SER A 166 1.25 28.00 54.48
C SER A 166 0.20 28.60 53.52
N LEU A 167 -1.00 28.72 54.07
CA LEU A 167 -1.80 29.95 54.22
C LEU A 167 -1.52 31.14 53.25
N PHE A 168 -2.50 31.42 52.40
CA PHE A 168 -2.97 32.71 51.80
C PHE A 168 -2.00 33.91 51.68
N ASP A 169 -1.85 34.45 50.46
CA ASP A 169 -2.51 35.71 50.09
C ASP A 169 -2.58 35.93 48.56
N TYR A 170 -3.68 36.54 48.12
CA TYR A 170 -3.94 36.93 46.74
C TYR A 170 -3.15 38.22 46.44
N ASP A 171 -2.29 38.20 45.43
CA ASP A 171 -1.91 39.44 44.75
C ASP A 171 -1.60 39.22 43.26
N ASP A 172 -1.99 40.25 42.52
CA ASP A 172 -2.24 40.40 41.09
C ASP A 172 -0.95 40.52 40.26
N ASP A 173 -0.53 39.47 39.53
CA ASP A 173 0.34 39.64 38.34
C ASP A 173 0.46 38.42 37.39
N ASN A 174 -0.65 37.72 37.10
CA ASN A 174 -0.61 36.43 36.38
C ASN A 174 -0.97 36.49 34.87
N SER A 175 -0.62 37.56 34.14
CA SER A 175 -0.86 37.61 32.68
C SER A 175 0.35 37.22 31.81
N ARG A 176 1.57 37.15 32.39
CA ARG A 176 2.79 36.74 31.66
C ARG A 176 3.13 35.25 31.74
N PHE A 177 2.64 34.52 32.76
CA PHE A 177 2.91 33.09 32.90
C PHE A 177 1.98 32.18 32.08
N TYR A 178 0.76 32.61 31.77
CA TYR A 178 -0.16 31.83 30.93
C TYR A 178 0.24 31.81 29.45
N ASN A 179 0.87 32.88 28.94
CA ASN A 179 1.36 32.91 27.55
C ASN A 179 2.62 32.05 27.36
N ASN A 180 3.53 32.00 28.34
CA ASN A 180 4.69 31.10 28.27
C ASN A 180 4.31 29.63 28.47
N LYS A 181 3.30 29.31 29.30
CA LYS A 181 2.80 27.95 29.47
C LYS A 181 2.05 27.44 28.23
N LEU A 182 1.30 28.29 27.53
CA LEU A 182 0.68 27.96 26.23
C LEU A 182 1.70 27.77 25.10
N VAL A 183 2.76 28.58 25.06
CA VAL A 183 3.86 28.43 24.09
C VAL A 183 4.70 27.17 24.39
N HIS A 184 4.95 26.86 25.67
CA HIS A 184 5.62 25.61 26.08
C HIS A 184 4.77 24.37 25.80
N VAL A 185 3.47 24.40 26.07
CA VAL A 185 2.57 23.27 25.76
C VAL A 185 2.46 23.07 24.24
N HIS A 186 2.45 24.13 23.43
CA HIS A 186 2.48 24.00 21.97
C HIS A 186 3.81 23.49 21.43
N SER A 187 4.95 23.94 21.99
CA SER A 187 6.27 23.45 21.60
C SER A 187 6.45 21.98 22.01
N GLU A 188 6.09 21.59 23.23
CA GLU A 188 6.14 20.20 23.71
C GLU A 188 5.22 19.28 22.92
N GLN A 189 3.99 19.70 22.59
CA GLN A 189 3.10 18.93 21.73
C GLN A 189 3.64 18.78 20.30
N GLN A 190 4.34 19.79 19.78
CA GLN A 190 5.01 19.71 18.48
C GLN A 190 6.23 18.78 18.54
N PHE A 191 7.06 18.87 19.58
CA PHE A 191 8.20 17.97 19.79
C PHE A 191 7.75 16.51 19.98
N ALA A 192 6.70 16.26 20.76
CA ALA A 192 6.11 14.94 20.93
C ALA A 192 5.50 14.39 19.62
N ARG A 193 4.89 15.25 18.80
CA ARG A 193 4.38 14.86 17.47
C ARG A 193 5.52 14.56 16.49
N LEU A 194 6.60 15.33 16.51
CA LEU A 194 7.78 15.12 15.66
C LEU A 194 8.54 13.86 16.06
N SER A 195 8.70 13.58 17.36
CA SER A 195 9.31 12.36 17.86
C SER A 195 8.49 11.12 17.49
N LEU A 196 7.16 11.21 17.59
CA LEU A 196 6.24 10.13 17.20
C LEU A 196 6.28 9.85 15.69
N LYS A 197 6.25 10.88 14.84
CA LYS A 197 6.40 10.71 13.38
C LYS A 197 7.74 10.09 13.01
N LYS A 198 8.83 10.52 13.65
CA LYS A 198 10.17 9.95 13.42
C LYS A 198 10.21 8.46 13.79
N ARG A 199 9.59 8.09 14.92
CA ARG A 199 9.48 6.68 15.33
C ARG A 199 8.66 5.86 14.34
N VAL A 200 7.48 6.32 13.96
CA VAL A 200 6.65 5.62 12.96
C VAL A 200 7.42 5.43 11.65
N LYS A 201 8.12 6.46 11.17
CA LYS A 201 8.94 6.37 9.94
C LYS A 201 10.06 5.32 10.03
N LEU A 202 10.67 5.14 11.20
CA LEU A 202 11.67 4.07 11.41
C LEU A 202 11.05 2.67 11.46
N LEU A 203 9.82 2.58 11.97
CA LEU A 203 9.13 1.31 12.21
C LEU A 203 8.41 0.77 10.96
N THR A 204 7.87 1.65 10.12
CA THR A 204 7.12 1.26 8.92
C THR A 204 7.91 0.29 8.02
N PRO A 205 9.18 0.55 7.65
CA PRO A 205 9.96 -0.40 6.85
C PRO A 205 10.13 -1.77 7.51
N ALA A 206 10.36 -1.81 8.83
CA ALA A 206 10.56 -3.06 9.56
C ALA A 206 9.29 -3.92 9.55
N VAL A 207 8.14 -3.32 9.86
CA VAL A 207 6.82 -3.98 9.84
C VAL A 207 6.44 -4.42 8.42
N THR A 208 6.73 -3.61 7.42
CA THR A 208 6.52 -3.96 6.00
C THR A 208 7.33 -5.18 5.59
N ARG A 209 8.62 -5.27 5.94
CA ARG A 209 9.45 -6.46 5.65
C ARG A 209 8.88 -7.72 6.30
N ILE A 210 8.39 -7.61 7.53
CA ILE A 210 7.75 -8.74 8.22
C ILE A 210 6.49 -9.21 7.49
N LEU A 211 5.64 -8.29 7.02
CA LEU A 211 4.47 -8.65 6.22
C LEU A 211 4.86 -9.35 4.91
N LEU A 212 5.87 -8.85 4.21
CA LEU A 212 6.37 -9.48 2.98
C LEU A 212 6.93 -10.88 3.26
N ARG A 213 7.63 -11.09 4.38
CA ARG A 213 8.07 -12.43 4.82
C ARG A 213 6.89 -13.35 5.09
N ILE A 214 5.84 -12.86 5.77
CA ILE A 214 4.60 -13.62 5.98
C ILE A 214 4.00 -14.04 4.64
N PHE A 215 3.89 -13.13 3.67
CA PHE A 215 3.33 -13.44 2.36
C PHE A 215 4.18 -14.47 1.61
N LYS A 216 5.50 -14.27 1.58
CA LYS A 216 6.45 -15.18 0.93
C LYS A 216 6.42 -16.57 1.56
N ARG A 217 6.49 -16.67 2.89
CA ARG A 217 6.47 -17.95 3.64
C ARG A 217 5.18 -18.74 3.40
N ASN A 218 4.05 -18.04 3.27
CA ASN A 218 2.75 -18.66 3.03
C ASN A 218 2.44 -18.81 1.53
N SER A 219 3.45 -18.77 0.66
CA SER A 219 3.33 -19.03 -0.77
C SER A 219 2.31 -18.13 -1.47
N ALA A 220 2.19 -16.86 -1.03
CA ALA A 220 1.43 -15.87 -1.77
C ALA A 220 2.07 -15.65 -3.16
N VAL A 221 1.24 -15.46 -4.17
CA VAL A 221 1.69 -15.18 -5.55
C VAL A 221 1.10 -13.84 -5.94
N ILE A 222 1.93 -12.83 -6.17
CA ILE A 222 1.45 -11.49 -6.47
C ILE A 222 1.45 -11.33 -7.99
N ASN A 223 0.26 -11.33 -8.60
CA ASN A 223 0.12 -11.15 -10.04
C ASN A 223 0.09 -9.67 -10.42
N THR A 224 -0.50 -8.85 -9.55
CA THR A 224 -0.67 -7.41 -9.78
C THR A 224 -0.07 -6.63 -8.63
N LEU A 225 0.89 -5.77 -8.95
CA LEU A 225 1.49 -4.82 -8.02
C LEU A 225 1.02 -3.41 -8.37
N GLN A 226 0.49 -2.69 -7.40
CA GLN A 226 0.12 -1.28 -7.55
C GLN A 226 0.96 -0.43 -6.60
N CYS A 227 1.58 0.61 -7.14
CA CYS A 227 2.38 1.56 -6.39
C CYS A 227 1.88 2.98 -6.70
N CYS A 228 1.75 3.79 -5.65
CA CYS A 228 1.23 5.14 -5.70
C CYS A 228 2.12 6.13 -4.94
N GLY A 229 2.82 6.99 -5.68
CA GLY A 229 3.74 8.02 -5.15
C GLY A 229 3.03 9.24 -4.54
N GLU A 230 2.01 9.04 -3.69
CA GLU A 230 1.20 10.14 -3.15
C GLU A 230 1.96 11.07 -2.17
N ARG A 231 3.06 10.59 -1.59
CA ARG A 231 3.84 11.36 -0.62
C ARG A 231 5.35 11.20 -0.86
N VAL A 232 6.01 12.35 -0.95
CA VAL A 232 7.47 12.52 -1.16
C VAL A 232 8.30 11.73 -0.14
N ASP A 233 7.78 11.52 1.07
CA ASP A 233 8.52 10.93 2.18
C ASP A 233 8.51 9.39 2.23
N HIS A 234 7.76 8.72 1.34
CA HIS A 234 7.63 7.26 1.32
C HIS A 234 8.33 6.57 0.15
N ASP A 235 8.92 7.31 -0.78
CA ASP A 235 9.54 6.68 -1.95
C ASP A 235 10.66 5.68 -1.57
N GLU A 236 11.37 5.95 -0.46
CA GLU A 236 12.38 5.03 0.08
C GLU A 236 11.75 3.70 0.55
N ASP A 237 10.51 3.72 1.03
CA ASP A 237 9.79 2.54 1.51
C ASP A 237 9.47 1.58 0.35
N TYR A 238 9.33 2.09 -0.88
CA TYR A 238 9.14 1.24 -2.08
C TYR A 238 10.43 0.52 -2.50
N LEU A 239 11.61 0.99 -2.07
CA LEU A 239 12.88 0.32 -2.39
C LEU A 239 12.96 -1.07 -1.76
N ILE A 240 12.15 -1.34 -0.73
CA ILE A 240 12.00 -2.68 -0.13
C ILE A 240 11.64 -3.72 -1.20
N ILE A 241 10.89 -3.36 -2.24
CA ILE A 241 10.47 -4.27 -3.32
C ILE A 241 11.69 -4.86 -4.06
N ALA A 242 12.78 -4.11 -4.17
CA ALA A 242 14.00 -4.56 -4.84
C ALA A 242 15.05 -5.14 -3.89
N GLU A 243 14.75 -5.29 -2.60
CA GLU A 243 15.66 -5.99 -1.69
C GLU A 243 15.87 -7.44 -2.18
N PRO A 244 17.11 -7.96 -2.17
CA PRO A 244 17.41 -9.31 -2.67
C PRO A 244 16.55 -10.40 -2.01
N GLU A 245 16.16 -10.19 -0.75
CA GLU A 245 15.28 -11.10 0.00
C GLU A 245 13.91 -11.31 -0.69
N PHE A 246 13.38 -10.28 -1.36
CA PHE A 246 12.06 -10.29 -1.99
C PHE A 246 12.10 -10.35 -3.52
N ALA A 247 13.27 -10.36 -4.14
CA ALA A 247 13.42 -10.36 -5.59
C ALA A 247 12.65 -11.51 -6.28
N GLU A 248 12.73 -12.73 -5.73
CA GLU A 248 11.98 -13.89 -6.25
C GLU A 248 10.47 -13.73 -6.03
N PHE A 249 10.05 -13.16 -4.90
CA PHE A 249 8.64 -12.98 -4.57
C PHE A 249 7.93 -12.08 -5.60
N PHE A 250 8.57 -10.97 -5.97
CA PHE A 250 8.03 -10.03 -6.97
C PHE A 250 8.27 -10.46 -8.43
N SER A 251 9.08 -11.49 -8.70
CA SER A 251 9.26 -12.04 -10.05
C SER A 251 7.98 -12.67 -10.64
N SER A 252 7.02 -13.01 -9.77
CA SER A 252 5.70 -13.51 -10.15
C SER A 252 4.74 -12.43 -10.66
N VAL A 253 5.08 -11.15 -10.49
CA VAL A 253 4.25 -10.03 -10.94
C VAL A 253 4.17 -10.03 -12.47
N ARG A 254 2.95 -9.89 -12.99
CA ARG A 254 2.64 -9.78 -14.43
C ARG A 254 2.04 -8.43 -14.78
N LYS A 255 1.43 -7.75 -13.82
CA LYS A 255 0.85 -6.44 -14.00
C LYS A 255 1.39 -5.45 -12.99
N VAL A 256 1.82 -4.29 -13.47
CA VAL A 256 2.22 -3.15 -12.63
C VAL A 256 1.34 -1.95 -12.93
N ILE A 257 0.80 -1.34 -11.88
CA ILE A 257 0.03 -0.09 -11.94
C ILE A 257 0.79 0.97 -11.14
N LEU A 258 1.10 2.08 -11.80
CA LEU A 258 1.89 3.18 -11.26
C LEU A 258 1.05 4.45 -11.31
N ASP A 259 0.61 4.92 -10.16
CA ASP A 259 -0.15 6.17 -10.05
C ASP A 259 0.68 7.21 -9.31
N SER A 260 0.73 8.47 -9.79
CA SER A 260 1.46 9.58 -9.13
C SER A 260 2.96 9.57 -9.40
N PRO A 261 3.61 10.75 -9.44
CA PRO A 261 5.05 10.87 -9.55
C PRO A 261 5.74 10.16 -8.39
N PHE A 262 6.79 9.41 -8.71
CA PHE A 262 7.78 8.95 -7.75
C PHE A 262 8.91 9.98 -7.80
N TYR A 263 9.14 10.67 -6.68
CA TYR A 263 10.20 11.66 -6.53
C TYR A 263 11.59 11.02 -6.48
N LEU A 264 11.69 9.76 -6.05
CA LEU A 264 12.93 8.99 -6.15
C LEU A 264 12.97 8.21 -7.47
N ASP A 265 13.91 8.62 -8.31
CA ASP A 265 14.27 7.98 -9.58
C ASP A 265 14.49 6.46 -9.48
N ARG A 266 14.83 5.97 -8.29
CA ARG A 266 15.19 4.57 -8.07
C ARG A 266 14.01 3.63 -8.00
N VAL A 267 12.78 4.08 -7.69
CA VAL A 267 11.64 3.16 -7.50
C VAL A 267 11.31 2.41 -8.80
N LEU A 268 11.24 3.13 -9.91
CA LEU A 268 10.96 2.55 -11.23
C LEU A 268 12.10 1.64 -11.71
N LEU A 269 13.35 2.00 -11.41
CA LEU A 269 14.51 1.15 -11.68
C LEU A 269 14.49 -0.13 -10.81
N CYS A 270 14.10 -0.01 -9.55
CA CYS A 270 13.91 -1.15 -8.65
C CYS A 270 12.84 -2.10 -9.18
N LEU A 271 11.73 -1.56 -9.69
CA LEU A 271 10.68 -2.36 -10.33
C LEU A 271 11.16 -3.05 -11.60
N SER A 272 11.99 -2.40 -12.43
CA SER A 272 12.53 -3.03 -13.64
C SER A 272 13.46 -4.20 -13.34
N ILE A 273 14.14 -4.17 -12.18
CA ILE A 273 14.99 -5.26 -11.70
C ILE A 273 14.16 -6.38 -11.06
N ALA A 274 13.18 -6.03 -10.23
CA ALA A 274 12.38 -6.99 -9.47
C ALA A 274 11.31 -7.70 -10.32
N CYS A 275 10.67 -6.97 -11.25
CA CYS A 275 9.57 -7.45 -12.09
C CYS A 275 10.07 -7.65 -13.53
N LYS A 276 10.59 -8.85 -13.84
CA LYS A 276 11.30 -9.14 -15.09
C LYS A 276 10.42 -9.63 -16.26
N ASP A 277 9.16 -9.92 -15.98
CA ASP A 277 8.25 -10.58 -16.93
C ASP A 277 6.85 -9.94 -16.92
N LEU A 278 6.81 -8.60 -16.97
CA LEU A 278 5.55 -7.87 -17.00
C LEU A 278 4.86 -8.05 -18.35
N GLU A 279 3.56 -8.33 -18.28
CA GLU A 279 2.65 -8.40 -19.42
C GLU A 279 1.82 -7.12 -19.56
N ASP A 280 1.50 -6.48 -18.44
CA ASP A 280 0.68 -5.27 -18.41
C ASP A 280 1.37 -4.18 -17.59
N ILE A 281 1.65 -3.04 -18.22
CA ILE A 281 2.14 -1.84 -17.54
C ILE A 281 1.09 -0.75 -17.69
N ASP A 282 0.72 -0.15 -16.56
CA ASP A 282 -0.20 0.96 -16.50
C ASP A 282 0.44 2.11 -15.73
N VAL A 283 0.73 3.23 -16.39
CA VAL A 283 1.42 4.39 -15.80
C VAL A 283 0.55 5.63 -15.93
N SER A 284 0.28 6.27 -14.80
CA SER A 284 -0.45 7.52 -14.71
C SER A 284 0.45 8.64 -14.17
N PHE A 285 0.79 9.59 -15.04
CA PHE A 285 1.61 10.75 -14.72
C PHE A 285 0.75 11.88 -14.13
N PHE A 286 0.32 11.76 -12.89
CA PHE A 286 -0.51 12.79 -12.24
C PHE A 286 0.33 13.93 -11.67
N HIS A 287 0.17 15.16 -12.15
CA HIS A 287 0.74 16.32 -11.47
C HIS A 287 -0.05 16.67 -10.21
N ARG A 288 0.65 16.78 -9.08
CA ARG A 288 0.03 17.18 -7.81
C ARG A 288 -0.46 18.62 -7.91
N ARG A 289 -1.77 18.82 -7.97
CA ARG A 289 -2.41 20.13 -7.77
C ARG A 289 -2.11 20.55 -6.33
N GLY A 290 -1.10 21.41 -6.16
CA GLY A 290 -0.73 21.94 -4.84
C GLY A 290 -1.95 22.53 -4.17
N ARG A 291 -2.28 22.06 -2.97
CA ARG A 291 -3.58 22.35 -2.31
C ARG A 291 -3.88 23.83 -2.08
N ASN A 292 -2.91 24.75 -2.22
CA ASN A 292 -3.10 26.18 -1.92
C ASN A 292 -2.30 27.16 -2.79
N LYS A 293 -1.79 26.75 -3.97
CA LYS A 293 -1.17 27.71 -4.90
C LYS A 293 -1.70 27.46 -6.32
N PRO A 294 -2.17 28.50 -7.04
CA PRO A 294 -2.36 28.38 -8.48
C PRO A 294 -0.99 28.08 -9.07
N ILE A 295 -0.81 26.84 -9.51
CA ILE A 295 0.39 26.42 -10.20
C ILE A 295 0.41 27.20 -11.51
N ALA A 296 1.47 27.98 -11.72
CA ALA A 296 1.75 28.57 -13.03
C ALA A 296 1.76 27.43 -14.08
N PRO A 297 1.21 27.63 -15.29
CA PRO A 297 1.09 26.60 -16.34
C PRO A 297 2.41 25.91 -16.78
N THR A 298 3.54 26.25 -16.16
CA THR A 298 4.90 25.83 -16.52
C THR A 298 5.48 24.76 -15.60
N SER A 299 4.75 24.21 -14.63
CA SER A 299 5.25 23.11 -13.77
C SER A 299 4.65 21.73 -14.10
N TRP A 300 4.15 21.55 -15.33
CA TRP A 300 3.52 20.31 -15.81
C TRP A 300 4.50 19.30 -16.44
N TYR A 301 5.79 19.61 -16.41
CA TYR A 301 6.80 18.70 -16.95
C TYR A 301 7.05 17.56 -15.97
N LEU A 302 7.10 16.34 -16.48
CA LEU A 302 7.79 15.26 -15.78
C LEU A 302 9.26 15.64 -15.63
N SER A 303 9.92 15.16 -14.58
CA SER A 303 11.37 15.19 -14.63
C SER A 303 11.82 14.31 -15.81
N SER A 304 12.79 14.76 -16.59
CA SER A 304 13.38 13.94 -17.66
C SER A 304 13.89 12.58 -17.15
N TYR A 305 14.15 12.48 -15.85
CA TYR A 305 14.53 11.27 -15.14
C TYR A 305 13.38 10.27 -14.97
N GLU A 306 12.20 10.69 -14.51
CA GLU A 306 11.03 9.80 -14.39
C GLU A 306 10.69 9.14 -15.73
N VAL A 307 10.71 9.92 -16.80
CA VAL A 307 10.45 9.44 -18.16
C VAL A 307 11.50 8.39 -18.56
N LYS A 308 12.78 8.65 -18.30
CA LYS A 308 13.87 7.70 -18.58
C LYS A 308 13.73 6.39 -17.80
N ASN A 309 13.27 6.45 -16.55
CA ASN A 309 13.09 5.25 -15.75
C ASN A 309 11.86 4.43 -16.19
N VAL A 310 10.78 5.08 -16.65
CA VAL A 310 9.67 4.38 -17.31
C VAL A 310 10.14 3.71 -18.60
N THR A 311 10.93 4.40 -19.42
CA THR A 311 11.57 3.82 -20.61
C THR A 311 12.39 2.58 -20.23
N THR A 312 13.21 2.67 -19.19
CA THR A 312 14.04 1.55 -18.69
C THR A 312 13.16 0.38 -18.23
N LEU A 313 12.07 0.65 -17.52
CA LEU A 313 11.10 -0.36 -17.08
C LEU A 313 10.44 -1.06 -18.27
N ILE A 314 10.08 -0.34 -19.33
CA ILE A 314 9.48 -0.91 -20.54
C ILE A 314 10.51 -1.77 -21.30
N GLU A 315 11.72 -1.24 -21.49
CA GLU A 315 12.78 -1.93 -22.25
C GLU A 315 13.27 -3.21 -21.57
N SER A 316 13.19 -3.29 -20.24
CA SER A 316 13.60 -4.48 -19.51
C SER A 316 12.63 -5.66 -19.63
N GLN A 317 11.43 -5.46 -20.20
CA GLN A 317 10.43 -6.50 -20.31
C GLN A 317 10.59 -7.33 -21.59
N LYS A 318 10.23 -8.61 -21.53
CA LYS A 318 10.29 -9.51 -22.68
C LYS A 318 8.92 -9.86 -23.25
N ASN A 319 7.87 -9.75 -22.44
CA ASN A 319 6.52 -10.25 -22.76
C ASN A 319 5.43 -9.18 -22.59
N LEU A 320 5.78 -7.90 -22.72
CA LEU A 320 4.82 -6.81 -22.54
C LEU A 320 3.73 -6.85 -23.62
N LYS A 321 2.47 -7.04 -23.21
CA LYS A 321 1.29 -7.14 -24.08
C LYS A 321 0.47 -5.85 -24.05
N THR A 322 0.30 -5.25 -22.88
CA THR A 322 -0.48 -4.02 -22.71
C THR A 322 0.38 -2.93 -22.11
N LEU A 323 0.34 -1.75 -22.72
CA LEU A 323 0.90 -0.53 -22.17
C LEU A 323 -0.18 0.54 -22.12
N ILE A 324 -0.47 1.05 -20.93
CA ILE A 324 -1.37 2.17 -20.72
C ILE A 324 -0.54 3.33 -20.19
N ILE A 325 -0.62 4.47 -20.87
CA ILE A 325 0.03 5.71 -20.47
C ILE A 325 -1.07 6.77 -20.31
N ARG A 326 -1.17 7.34 -19.12
CA ARG A 326 -2.13 8.41 -18.82
C ARG A 326 -1.39 9.69 -18.46
N TYR A 327 -1.92 10.82 -18.93
CA TYR A 327 -1.47 12.17 -18.55
C TYR A 327 0.00 12.47 -18.88
N CYS A 328 0.55 11.85 -19.93
CA CYS A 328 1.93 12.11 -20.38
C CYS A 328 1.94 13.29 -21.37
N GLU A 329 2.95 14.17 -21.27
CA GLU A 329 3.17 15.19 -22.30
C GLU A 329 3.60 14.54 -23.62
N ILE A 330 3.07 15.06 -24.74
CA ILE A 330 3.34 14.50 -26.07
C ILE A 330 4.83 14.54 -26.43
N THR A 331 5.58 15.55 -25.98
CA THR A 331 7.02 15.68 -26.22
C THR A 331 7.81 14.60 -25.50
N ASP A 332 7.48 14.32 -24.24
CA ASP A 332 8.12 13.27 -23.45
C ASP A 332 7.78 11.88 -24.00
N LEU A 333 6.51 11.69 -24.36
CA LEU A 333 6.05 10.47 -25.01
C LEU A 333 6.86 10.19 -26.28
N VAL A 334 6.90 11.15 -27.21
CA VAL A 334 7.54 10.97 -28.53
C VAL A 334 9.06 10.84 -28.42
N ASN A 335 9.71 11.68 -27.61
CA ASN A 335 11.17 11.76 -27.58
C ASN A 335 11.82 10.68 -26.71
N HIS A 336 11.12 10.18 -25.68
CA HIS A 336 11.74 9.32 -24.67
C HIS A 336 11.03 7.98 -24.49
N VAL A 337 9.70 7.95 -24.51
CA VAL A 337 8.96 6.70 -24.27
C VAL A 337 8.79 5.90 -25.56
N MET A 338 8.38 6.51 -26.66
CA MET A 338 8.16 5.80 -27.94
C MET A 338 9.38 5.06 -28.48
N PRO A 339 10.64 5.54 -28.33
CA PRO A 339 11.81 4.77 -28.71
C PRO A 339 11.89 3.38 -28.03
N SER A 340 11.45 3.27 -26.77
CA SER A 340 11.42 1.98 -26.06
C SER A 340 10.48 0.96 -26.69
N PHE A 341 9.45 1.39 -27.43
CA PHE A 341 8.48 0.49 -28.05
C PHE A 341 9.11 -0.40 -29.11
N LYS A 342 10.26 -0.02 -29.66
CA LYS A 342 11.04 -0.88 -30.56
C LYS A 342 11.43 -2.20 -29.89
N SER A 343 11.76 -2.18 -28.59
CA SER A 343 12.07 -3.40 -27.83
C SER A 343 10.86 -4.33 -27.69
N GLN A 344 9.64 -3.78 -27.79
CA GLN A 344 8.37 -4.49 -27.60
C GLN A 344 7.59 -4.70 -28.91
N ALA A 345 8.23 -4.48 -30.07
CA ALA A 345 7.53 -4.50 -31.36
C ALA A 345 6.86 -5.84 -31.69
N SER A 346 7.40 -6.96 -31.19
CA SER A 346 6.85 -8.31 -31.42
C SER A 346 5.82 -8.74 -30.37
N THR A 347 5.79 -8.11 -29.20
CA THR A 347 5.02 -8.55 -28.03
C THR A 347 3.86 -7.64 -27.69
N LEU A 348 4.00 -6.32 -27.88
CA LEU A 348 2.97 -5.35 -27.58
C LEU A 348 1.74 -5.59 -28.47
N ARG A 349 0.56 -5.67 -27.86
CA ARG A 349 -0.73 -5.90 -28.52
C ARG A 349 -1.71 -4.76 -28.31
N ARG A 350 -1.60 -4.07 -27.19
CA ARG A 350 -2.53 -3.00 -26.81
C ARG A 350 -1.76 -1.81 -26.26
N LEU A 351 -1.88 -0.67 -26.94
CA LEU A 351 -1.35 0.60 -26.48
C LEU A 351 -2.54 1.54 -26.23
N ILE A 352 -2.68 2.05 -25.01
CA ILE A 352 -3.72 3.02 -24.66
C ILE A 352 -3.05 4.29 -24.18
N LEU A 353 -3.41 5.40 -24.81
CA LEU A 353 -2.90 6.72 -24.49
C LEU A 353 -4.07 7.59 -24.01
N HIS A 354 -4.14 7.87 -22.71
CA HIS A 354 -5.20 8.70 -22.13
C HIS A 354 -4.69 10.10 -21.81
N ASN A 355 -5.45 11.12 -22.21
CA ASN A 355 -5.15 12.53 -21.88
C ASN A 355 -3.70 12.93 -22.21
N VAL A 356 -3.17 12.42 -23.33
CA VAL A 356 -1.91 12.92 -23.88
C VAL A 356 -2.21 14.34 -24.37
N LEU A 357 -1.72 15.34 -23.62
CA LEU A 357 -2.15 16.72 -23.76
C LEU A 357 -2.01 17.21 -25.21
N GLU A 358 -3.12 17.66 -25.80
CA GLU A 358 -3.21 18.15 -27.17
C GLU A 358 -2.37 19.41 -27.38
N ARG A 359 -1.14 19.22 -27.85
CA ARG A 359 -0.48 20.15 -28.79
C ARG A 359 -0.27 19.47 -30.15
N LEU A 360 -1.22 18.61 -30.53
CA LEU A 360 -1.19 17.76 -31.73
C LEU A 360 -1.22 18.54 -33.05
N HIS A 361 -1.57 19.83 -33.05
CA HIS A 361 -1.61 20.65 -34.27
C HIS A 361 -0.25 20.87 -34.98
N LYS A 362 0.87 20.35 -34.46
CA LYS A 362 2.19 20.55 -35.06
C LYS A 362 3.04 19.29 -35.32
N ASN A 363 2.58 18.07 -34.96
CA ASN A 363 3.46 16.90 -35.01
C ASN A 363 2.87 15.70 -35.76
N ASN A 364 3.31 15.52 -37.01
CA ASN A 364 3.06 14.34 -37.87
C ASN A 364 3.71 13.03 -37.36
N ALA A 365 4.42 13.06 -36.23
CA ALA A 365 5.20 11.93 -35.71
C ALA A 365 4.34 10.76 -35.19
N LEU A 366 3.18 11.04 -34.58
CA LEU A 366 2.29 10.00 -34.04
C LEU A 366 1.69 9.12 -35.14
N PHE A 367 1.34 9.71 -36.29
CA PHE A 367 0.80 8.97 -37.44
C PHE A 367 1.78 7.93 -38.00
N ARG A 368 3.09 8.22 -37.98
CA ARG A 368 4.11 7.30 -38.50
C ARG A 368 4.33 6.07 -37.61
N CYS A 369 4.09 6.19 -36.30
CA CYS A 369 4.23 5.05 -35.37
C CYS A 369 2.93 4.25 -35.20
N CYS A 370 1.76 4.87 -35.38
CA CYS A 370 0.48 4.16 -35.34
C CYS A 370 0.35 3.09 -36.45
N ALA A 371 1.13 3.21 -37.53
CA ALA A 371 1.23 2.17 -38.56
C ALA A 371 1.91 0.87 -38.09
N VAL A 372 2.60 0.88 -36.95
CA VAL A 372 3.35 -0.28 -36.40
C VAL A 372 2.57 -1.01 -35.31
N VAL A 373 1.61 -0.36 -34.64
CA VAL A 373 0.82 -0.96 -33.55
C VAL A 373 -0.63 -1.05 -33.98
N GLY A 374 -1.08 -2.26 -34.33
CA GLY A 374 -2.43 -2.52 -34.82
C GLY A 374 -3.51 -2.08 -33.83
N SER A 375 -4.27 -1.04 -34.23
CA SER A 375 -5.41 -0.41 -33.55
C SER A 375 -5.07 0.46 -32.33
N VAL A 376 -5.29 1.76 -32.50
CA VAL A 376 -5.48 2.73 -31.42
C VAL A 376 -6.98 2.98 -31.34
N VAL A 377 -7.59 2.71 -30.18
CA VAL A 377 -8.95 3.18 -29.89
C VAL A 377 -8.79 4.62 -29.40
N SER A 378 -9.17 5.57 -30.25
CA SER A 378 -9.20 7.01 -29.98
C SER A 378 -10.31 7.39 -29.01
#